data_AF-A0A8J2N0A2-F1
#
_entry.id   AF-A0A8J2N0A2-F1
#
_cell.length_a   1.000
_cell.length_b   1.000
_cell.length_c   1.000
_cell.angle_alpha   90.00
_cell.angle_beta   90.00
_cell.angle_gamma   90.00
#
_symmetry.space_group_name_H-M   'P 1'
#
loop_
_entity.id
_entity.type
_entity.pdbx_description
1 polymer ?
#
loop_
_entity_poly.entity_id
_entity_poly.type
_entity_poly.pdbx_seq_one_letter_code
_entity_poly.pdbx_strand_id
1 'polypeptide(L)'
;MAAPSAQARLTLQSAFERFASTVTPDDERLFRNTELKNVRDEVMQIERQLRARRMQRNMARLDPFLRGMEHYSKVVEVLCNGTPYLSWIWAPVKLMLMITVDSISAFEKLIEAYGKIGDMLPRLDRLGNALVDDHNF
;
A
#
# COMPACT_ATOMS: atom_id res chain seq x y z
N MET A 1 25.48 10.47 0.08
CA MET A 1 24.28 9.65 -0.20
C MET A 1 24.59 8.84 -1.45
N ALA A 2 24.54 7.51 -1.37
CA ALA A 2 24.77 6.66 -2.54
C ALA A 2 23.67 6.90 -3.58
N ALA A 3 24.02 6.95 -4.86
CA ALA A 3 23.05 7.10 -5.93
C ALA A 3 22.13 5.86 -5.96
N PRO A 4 20.80 6.02 -6.12
CA PRO A 4 19.88 4.90 -6.17
C PRO A 4 20.23 3.96 -7.34
N SER A 5 20.22 2.65 -7.08
CA SER A 5 20.55 1.61 -8.07
C SER A 5 19.76 1.82 -9.37
N ALA A 6 20.46 1.87 -10.50
CA ALA A 6 19.84 2.02 -11.82
C ALA A 6 18.90 0.85 -12.13
N GLN A 7 19.29 -0.36 -11.72
CA GLN A 7 18.48 -1.57 -11.90
C GLN A 7 17.18 -1.50 -11.09
N ALA A 8 17.23 -1.01 -9.84
CA ALA A 8 16.04 -0.88 -8.99
C ALA A 8 15.01 0.08 -9.62
N ARG A 9 15.48 1.19 -10.20
CA ARG A 9 14.63 2.16 -10.90
C ARG A 9 13.95 1.56 -12.12
N LEU A 10 14.70 0.84 -12.96
CA LEU A 10 14.14 0.17 -14.13
C LEU A 10 13.09 -0.89 -13.76
N THR A 11 13.35 -1.67 -12.71
CA THR A 11 12.40 -2.67 -12.20
C THR A 11 11.10 -2.01 -11.73
N LEU A 12 11.18 -0.94 -10.94
CA LEU A 12 10.00 -0.22 -10.44
C LEU A 12 9.22 0.44 -11.58
N GLN A 13 9.91 1.09 -12.52
CA GLN A 13 9.27 1.68 -13.69
C GLN A 13 8.53 0.63 -14.53
N SER A 14 9.18 -0.51 -14.81
CA SER A 14 8.59 -1.58 -15.62
C SER A 14 7.37 -2.20 -14.92
N ALA A 15 7.44 -2.40 -13.60
CA ALA A 15 6.33 -2.89 -12.80
C ALA A 15 5.15 -1.90 -12.82
N PHE A 16 5.45 -0.60 -12.71
CA PHE A 16 4.45 0.45 -12.80
C PHE A 16 3.77 0.48 -14.17
N GLU A 17 4.53 0.52 -15.27
CA GLU A 17 3.99 0.59 -16.63
C GLU A 17 3.11 -0.63 -16.92
N ARG A 18 3.55 -1.82 -16.49
CA ARG A 18 2.77 -3.04 -16.58
C ARG A 18 1.47 -2.93 -15.79
N PHE A 19 1.50 -2.40 -14.57
CA PHE A 19 0.28 -2.23 -13.79
C PHE A 19 -0.65 -1.19 -14.42
N ALA A 20 -0.12 -0.03 -14.82
CA ALA A 20 -0.88 1.03 -15.49
C ALA A 20 -1.59 0.51 -16.75
N SER A 21 -0.96 -0.37 -17.52
CA SER A 21 -1.57 -0.97 -18.71
C SER A 21 -2.80 -1.85 -18.43
N THR A 22 -2.97 -2.33 -17.19
CA THR A 22 -4.11 -3.16 -16.77
C THR A 22 -5.28 -2.35 -16.20
N VAL A 23 -5.07 -1.06 -15.92
CA VAL A 23 -6.04 -0.20 -15.26
C VAL A 23 -6.85 0.56 -16.31
N THR A 24 -8.17 0.64 -16.12
CA THR A 24 -9.03 1.37 -17.04
C THR A 24 -8.77 2.88 -16.95
N PRO A 25 -9.03 3.66 -18.00
CA PRO A 25 -8.84 5.12 -17.95
C PRO A 25 -9.64 5.80 -16.82
N ASP A 26 -10.81 5.25 -16.47
CA ASP A 26 -11.65 5.79 -15.39
C ASP A 26 -11.01 5.54 -14.01
N ASP A 27 -10.52 4.32 -13.78
CA ASP A 27 -9.80 3.97 -12.54
C ASP A 27 -8.47 4.73 -12.44
N GLU A 28 -7.79 4.97 -13.56
CA GLU A 28 -6.53 5.72 -13.59
C GLU A 28 -6.69 7.13 -13.01
N ARG A 29 -7.80 7.80 -13.28
CA ARG A 29 -8.09 9.14 -12.72
C ARG A 29 -8.28 9.09 -11.21
N LEU A 30 -8.93 8.04 -10.70
CA LEU A 30 -9.05 7.79 -9.27
C LEU A 30 -7.67 7.53 -8.64
N PHE A 31 -6.79 6.85 -9.39
CA PHE A 31 -5.51 6.39 -8.87
C PHE A 31 -4.49 7.51 -8.74
N ARG A 32 -4.40 8.42 -9.71
CA ARG A 32 -3.37 9.49 -9.75
C ARG A 32 -3.33 10.38 -8.50
N ASN A 33 -4.47 10.55 -7.82
CA ASN A 33 -4.60 11.45 -6.67
C ASN A 33 -4.83 10.73 -5.34
N THR A 34 -4.67 9.40 -5.28
CA THR A 34 -4.88 8.68 -4.02
C THR A 34 -3.66 8.78 -3.12
N GLU A 35 -3.83 9.39 -1.95
CA GLU A 35 -2.81 9.41 -0.90
C GLU A 35 -3.18 8.48 0.25
N LEU A 36 -2.21 8.20 1.13
CA LEU A 36 -2.45 7.44 2.37
C LEU A 36 -3.59 8.04 3.21
N LYS A 37 -3.70 9.37 3.26
CA LYS A 37 -4.82 10.05 3.94
C LYS A 37 -6.17 9.59 3.37
N ASN A 38 -6.28 9.49 2.06
CA ASN A 38 -7.52 9.08 1.41
C ASN A 38 -7.88 7.62 1.75
N VAL A 39 -6.89 6.76 1.96
CA VAL A 39 -7.11 5.38 2.45
C VAL A 39 -7.58 5.38 3.90
N ARG A 40 -6.94 6.17 4.79
CA ARG A 40 -7.35 6.31 6.19
C ARG A 40 -8.77 6.86 6.32
N ASP A 41 -9.10 7.86 5.51
CA ASP A 41 -10.44 8.45 5.45
C ASP A 41 -11.48 7.41 5.00
N GLU A 42 -11.15 6.60 3.99
CA GLU A 42 -12.02 5.51 3.53
C GLU A 42 -12.24 4.44 4.62
N VAL A 43 -11.18 4.03 5.33
CA VAL A 43 -11.29 3.08 6.46
C VAL A 43 -12.23 3.62 7.54
N MET A 44 -12.13 4.91 7.88
CA MET A 44 -13.04 5.55 8.84
C MET A 44 -14.49 5.59 8.34
N GLN A 45 -14.71 5.82 7.05
CA GLN A 45 -16.05 5.79 6.46
C GLN A 45 -16.64 4.38 6.50
N ILE A 46 -15.88 3.37 6.10
CA ILE A 46 -16.27 1.96 6.15
C ILE A 46 -16.61 1.55 7.59
N GLU A 47 -15.80 1.93 8.56
CA GLU A 47 -16.06 1.63 9.97
C GLU A 47 -17.40 2.21 10.44
N ARG A 48 -17.71 3.47 10.06
CA ARG A 48 -19.01 4.10 10.36
C ARG A 48 -20.18 3.36 9.69
N GLN A 49 -20.03 2.95 8.43
CA GLN A 49 -21.04 2.17 7.72
C GLN A 49 -21.31 0.82 8.39
N LEU A 50 -20.26 0.09 8.74
CA LEU A 50 -20.38 -1.20 9.44
C LEU A 50 -20.98 -1.05 10.84
N ARG A 51 -20.64 0.01 11.57
CA ARG A 51 -21.29 0.34 12.85
C ARG A 51 -22.79 0.59 12.69
N ALA A 52 -23.19 1.38 11.70
CA ALA A 52 -24.61 1.65 11.42
C ALA A 52 -25.38 0.36 11.09
N ARG A 53 -24.74 -0.58 10.39
CA ARG A 53 -25.30 -1.90 10.05
C ARG A 53 -25.23 -2.92 11.21
N ARG A 54 -24.67 -2.56 12.38
CA ARG A 54 -24.37 -3.47 13.50
C ARG A 54 -23.43 -4.64 13.13
N MET A 55 -22.57 -4.43 12.15
CA MET A 55 -21.62 -5.41 11.62
C MET A 55 -20.18 -4.97 11.86
N GLN A 56 -19.90 -4.48 13.08
CA GLN A 56 -18.60 -3.96 13.44
C GLN A 56 -17.51 -5.03 13.31
N ARG A 57 -16.32 -4.58 12.92
CA ARG A 57 -15.12 -5.41 12.74
C ARG A 57 -13.90 -4.69 13.30
N ASN A 58 -12.89 -5.47 13.66
CA ASN A 58 -11.66 -4.94 14.24
C ASN A 58 -10.79 -4.28 13.15
N MET A 59 -11.04 -3.00 12.89
CA MET A 59 -10.29 -2.18 11.91
C MET A 59 -8.83 -1.96 12.31
N ALA A 60 -8.47 -2.14 13.59
CA ALA A 60 -7.08 -1.98 14.04
C ALA A 60 -6.12 -2.99 13.37
N ARG A 61 -6.66 -4.07 12.79
CA ARG A 61 -5.90 -5.04 11.99
C ARG A 61 -5.28 -4.46 10.71
N LEU A 62 -5.79 -3.33 10.23
CA LEU A 62 -5.21 -2.63 9.06
C LEU A 62 -4.02 -1.74 9.43
N ASP A 63 -3.87 -1.36 10.70
CA ASP A 63 -2.85 -0.40 11.13
C ASP A 63 -1.41 -0.89 10.88
N PRO A 64 -1.03 -2.16 11.17
CA PRO A 64 0.31 -2.68 10.86
C PRO A 64 0.62 -2.60 9.36
N PHE A 65 -0.36 -2.90 8.51
CA PHE A 65 -0.23 -2.83 7.06
C PHE A 65 -0.01 -1.39 6.58
N LEU A 66 -0.88 -0.46 7.00
CA LEU A 66 -0.79 0.94 6.56
C LEU A 66 0.52 1.59 7.01
N ARG A 67 0.98 1.32 8.24
CA ARG A 67 2.26 1.83 8.73
C ARG A 67 3.46 1.24 7.99
N GLY A 68 3.46 -0.07 7.76
CA GLY A 68 4.54 -0.72 7.02
C GLY A 68 4.62 -0.22 5.56
N MET A 69 3.47 -0.08 4.90
CA MET A 69 3.39 0.48 3.55
C MET A 69 3.82 1.96 3.50
N GLU A 70 3.50 2.75 4.54
CA GLU A 70 3.94 4.15 4.66
C GLU A 70 5.46 4.25 4.82
N HIS A 71 6.07 3.31 5.55
CA HIS A 71 7.53 3.23 5.64
C HIS A 71 8.14 2.88 4.27
N TYR A 72 7.59 1.86 3.60
CA TYR A 72 8.07 1.40 2.30
C TYR A 72 7.90 2.48 1.21
N SER A 73 6.80 3.23 1.24
CA SER A 73 6.51 4.27 0.25
C SER A 73 7.60 5.35 0.24
N LYS A 74 8.18 5.69 1.40
CA LYS A 74 9.28 6.66 1.50
C LYS A 74 10.55 6.16 0.80
N VAL A 75 10.82 4.85 0.87
CA VAL A 75 11.97 4.24 0.17
C VAL A 75 11.75 4.31 -1.34
N VAL A 76 10.55 3.98 -1.80
CA VAL A 76 10.18 4.08 -3.23
C VAL A 76 10.27 5.52 -3.72
N GLU A 77 9.84 6.50 -2.93
CA GLU A 77 9.92 7.93 -3.27
C GLU A 77 11.37 8.38 -3.54
N VAL A 78 12.30 7.97 -2.67
CA VAL A 78 13.73 8.26 -2.82
C VAL A 78 14.32 7.56 -4.04
N LEU A 79 13.98 6.30 -4.29
CA LEU A 79 14.46 5.56 -5.46
C LEU A 79 13.98 6.19 -6.77
N CYS A 80 12.77 6.71 -6.78
CA CYS A 80 12.07 7.13 -7.98
C CYS A 80 12.13 8.65 -8.25
N ASN A 81 12.87 9.43 -7.44
CA ASN A 81 13.03 10.89 -7.61
C ASN A 81 11.69 11.62 -7.82
N GLY A 82 10.65 11.27 -7.07
CA GLY A 82 9.36 11.96 -7.13
C GLY A 82 8.48 11.61 -8.35
N THR A 83 8.75 10.52 -9.08
CA THR A 83 7.72 9.99 -10.00
C THR A 83 6.47 9.58 -9.20
N PRO A 84 5.25 9.78 -9.75
CA PRO A 84 3.99 9.69 -9.00
C PRO A 84 3.54 8.23 -8.79
N TYR A 85 4.46 7.32 -8.51
CA TYR A 85 4.15 5.91 -8.24
C TYR A 85 3.45 5.70 -6.89
N LEU A 86 3.60 6.65 -5.97
CA LEU A 86 3.02 6.56 -4.63
C LEU A 86 1.49 6.42 -4.68
N SER A 87 0.83 7.18 -5.56
CA SER A 87 -0.62 7.12 -5.66
C SER A 87 -1.13 5.75 -6.10
N TRP A 88 -0.32 5.04 -6.89
CA TRP A 88 -0.60 3.71 -7.40
C TRP A 88 -0.34 2.60 -6.39
N ILE A 89 0.31 2.91 -5.27
CA ILE A 89 0.37 2.02 -4.10
C ILE A 89 -0.94 2.10 -3.31
N TRP A 90 -1.45 3.32 -3.11
CA TRP A 90 -2.60 3.56 -2.23
C TRP A 90 -3.95 3.31 -2.90
N ALA A 91 -4.08 3.62 -4.19
CA ALA A 91 -5.34 3.49 -4.89
C ALA A 91 -5.89 2.05 -4.96
N PRO A 92 -5.08 1.02 -5.23
CA PRO A 92 -5.56 -0.36 -5.21
C PRO A 92 -6.01 -0.81 -3.81
N VAL A 93 -5.32 -0.37 -2.75
CA VAL A 93 -5.71 -0.65 -1.36
C VAL A 93 -7.08 -0.04 -1.06
N LYS A 94 -7.27 1.24 -1.41
CA LYS A 94 -8.55 1.93 -1.25
C LYS A 94 -9.66 1.22 -2.02
N LEU A 95 -9.41 0.90 -3.29
CA LEU A 95 -10.37 0.24 -4.18
C LEU A 95 -10.80 -1.12 -3.62
N MET A 96 -9.87 -1.95 -3.17
CA MET A 96 -10.17 -3.26 -2.59
C MET A 96 -11.03 -3.15 -1.33
N LEU A 97 -10.76 -2.17 -0.46
CA LEU A 97 -11.58 -1.92 0.72
C LEU A 97 -13.01 -1.53 0.33
N MET A 98 -13.17 -0.66 -0.68
CA MET A 98 -14.48 -0.23 -1.18
C MET A 98 -15.26 -1.38 -1.83
N ILE A 99 -14.62 -2.22 -2.64
CA ILE A 99 -15.30 -3.34 -3.33
C ILE A 99 -15.73 -4.41 -2.32
N THR A 100 -14.92 -4.67 -1.30
CA THR A 100 -15.18 -5.79 -0.38
C THR A 100 -16.18 -5.45 0.73
N VAL A 101 -16.41 -4.17 1.04
CA VAL A 101 -17.30 -3.76 2.16
C VAL A 101 -18.73 -4.29 2.02
N ASP A 102 -19.21 -4.50 0.79
CA ASP A 102 -20.54 -5.06 0.52
C ASP A 102 -20.64 -6.56 0.86
N SER A 103 -19.52 -7.25 1.00
CA SER A 103 -19.44 -8.65 1.41
C SER A 103 -18.56 -8.79 2.65
N ILE A 104 -19.21 -8.93 3.81
CA ILE A 104 -18.55 -9.10 5.12
C ILE A 104 -17.50 -10.20 5.11
N SER A 105 -17.78 -11.32 4.43
CA SER A 105 -16.83 -12.44 4.34
C SER A 105 -15.59 -12.08 3.52
N ALA A 106 -15.77 -11.37 2.40
CA ALA A 106 -14.66 -10.91 1.58
C ALA A 106 -13.84 -9.84 2.30
N PHE A 107 -14.52 -8.90 2.95
CA PHE A 107 -13.89 -7.83 3.71
C PHE A 107 -13.05 -8.34 4.87
N GLU A 108 -13.55 -9.32 5.63
CA GLU A 108 -12.78 -9.95 6.71
C GLU A 108 -11.52 -10.64 6.22
N LYS A 109 -11.63 -11.39 5.11
CA LYS A 109 -10.46 -12.05 4.49
C LYS A 109 -9.44 -11.04 3.99
N LEU A 110 -9.91 -9.92 3.42
CA LEU A 110 -9.03 -8.85 2.95
C LEU A 110 -8.25 -8.21 4.11
N ILE A 111 -8.95 -7.82 5.18
CA ILE A 111 -8.31 -7.24 6.37
C ILE A 111 -7.33 -8.23 7.00
N GLU A 112 -7.68 -9.52 7.05
CA GLU A 112 -6.77 -10.55 7.55
C GLU A 112 -5.49 -10.65 6.70
N ALA A 113 -5.64 -10.67 5.38
CA ALA A 113 -4.51 -10.73 4.47
C ALA A 113 -3.61 -9.51 4.60
N TYR A 114 -4.20 -8.30 4.68
CA TYR A 114 -3.45 -7.07 4.90
C TYR A 114 -2.74 -7.09 6.26
N GLY A 115 -3.39 -7.51 7.34
CA GLY A 115 -2.73 -7.66 8.64
C GLY A 115 -1.50 -8.58 8.56
N LYS A 116 -1.62 -9.76 7.95
CA LYS A 116 -0.50 -10.70 7.75
C LYS A 116 0.64 -10.11 6.91
N ILE A 117 0.31 -9.32 5.87
CA ILE A 117 1.33 -8.61 5.09
C ILE A 117 2.03 -7.59 5.98
N GLY A 118 1.26 -6.79 6.73
CA GLY A 118 1.76 -5.80 7.68
C GLY A 118 2.72 -6.40 8.72
N ASP A 119 2.39 -7.54 9.29
CA ASP A 119 3.21 -8.24 10.28
C ASP A 119 4.56 -8.72 9.71
N MET A 120 4.65 -8.91 8.39
CA MET A 120 5.86 -9.35 7.70
C MET A 120 6.77 -8.20 7.27
N LEU A 121 6.25 -6.98 7.12
CA LEU A 121 7.01 -5.81 6.64
C LEU A 121 8.20 -5.42 7.54
N PRO A 122 8.14 -5.45 8.89
CA PRO A 122 9.28 -5.12 9.75
C PRO A 122 10.53 -6.00 9.55
N ARG A 123 10.38 -7.15 8.88
CA ARG A 123 11.53 -8.02 8.54
C ARG A 123 12.46 -7.34 7.52
N LEU A 124 11.93 -6.44 6.69
CA LEU A 124 12.71 -5.68 5.72
C LEU A 124 13.61 -4.66 6.42
N ASP A 125 13.13 -4.00 7.47
CA ASP A 125 13.95 -3.07 8.27
C ASP A 125 15.11 -3.79 8.94
N ARG A 126 14.86 -5.00 9.47
CA ARG A 126 15.92 -5.84 10.06
C ARG A 126 16.97 -6.24 9.03
N LEU A 127 16.56 -6.59 7.82
CA LEU A 127 17.48 -6.87 6.71
C LEU A 127 18.28 -5.63 6.32
N GLY A 128 17.63 -4.48 6.21
CA GLY A 128 18.31 -3.20 5.94
C GLY A 128 19.39 -2.91 6.97
N ASN A 129 19.07 -3.01 8.27
CA ASN A 129 20.03 -2.78 9.35
C ASN A 129 21.17 -3.80 9.35
N ALA A 130 20.90 -5.07 9.03
CA ALA A 130 21.93 -6.11 9.00
C ALA A 130 22.88 -5.98 7.81
N LEU A 131 22.40 -5.43 6.68
CA LEU A 131 23.17 -5.29 5.44
C LEU A 131 23.85 -3.91 5.31
N VAL A 132 23.61 -2.98 6.23
CA VAL A 132 24.23 -1.63 6.23
C VAL A 132 25.76 -1.69 6.26
N ASP A 133 26.35 -2.69 6.92
CA ASP A 133 27.80 -2.85 7.06
C ASP A 133 28.40 -3.83 6.03
N ASP A 134 27.58 -4.54 5.26
CA ASP A 134 28.06 -5.52 4.28
C ASP A 134 28.42 -4.84 2.97
N HIS A 135 29.72 -4.66 2.73
CA HIS A 135 30.25 -3.95 1.56
C HIS A 135 30.11 -4.73 0.24
N ASN A 136 29.54 -5.95 0.29
CA ASN A 136 29.29 -6.77 -0.90
C ASN A 136 27.90 -6.53 -1.55
N PHE A 137 27.07 -5.63 -1.01
CA PHE A 137 25.73 -5.30 -1.51
C PHE A 137 25.53 -3.82 -1.83
#